data_AF-A0A7Y1VCP7-F1
#
_entry.id   AF-A0A7Y1VCP7-F1
#
_cell.length_a   1.000
_cell.length_b   1.000
_cell.length_c   1.000
_cell.angle_alpha   90.00
_cell.angle_beta   90.00
_cell.angle_gamma   90.00
#
_symmetry.space_group_name_H-M   'P 1'
#
loop_
_entity.id
_entity.type
_entity.pdbx_description
1 polymer ?
#
loop_
_entity_poly.entity_id
_entity_poly.type
_entity_poly.pdbx_seq_one_letter_code
_entity_poly.pdbx_strand_id
1 'polypeptide(L)'
;AKLKGEFVWHSHENEDELLQVIKGTLYMQFRDRTEVVKEGELIVVPKGVEHNPMTKNDEEVHVLLFEKSTTAHTGNVKNEKTQTHYPKI
;
A
#
# COMPACT_ATOMS: atom_id res chain seq x y z
N ALA A 1 6.78 4.61 -2.12
CA ALA A 1 6.64 3.69 -3.27
C ALA A 1 5.87 4.36 -4.41
N LYS A 2 5.88 3.75 -5.60
CA LYS A 2 5.07 4.17 -6.76
C LYS A 2 4.13 3.03 -7.15
N LEU A 3 2.86 3.33 -7.34
CA LEU A 3 1.80 2.37 -7.66
C LEU A 3 1.22 2.70 -9.03
N LYS A 4 0.95 1.67 -9.84
CA LYS A 4 0.29 1.78 -11.14
C LYS A 4 -0.41 0.46 -11.48
N GLY A 5 -1.64 0.55 -11.99
CA GLY A 5 -2.54 -0.58 -12.21
C GLY A 5 -3.15 -1.12 -10.92
N GLU A 6 -3.52 -2.39 -10.95
CA GLU A 6 -4.00 -3.15 -9.79
C GLU A 6 -2.84 -3.89 -9.14
N PHE A 7 -2.85 -3.93 -7.80
CA PHE A 7 -1.97 -4.79 -7.04
C PHE A 7 -2.66 -6.13 -6.75
N VAL A 8 -2.19 -6.83 -5.71
CA VAL A 8 -2.75 -8.11 -5.27
C VAL A 8 -3.59 -7.87 -4.03
N TRP A 9 -4.72 -8.56 -3.88
CA TRP A 9 -5.45 -8.60 -2.61
C TRP A 9 -4.58 -9.23 -1.53
N HIS A 10 -4.40 -8.55 -0.40
CA HIS A 10 -3.56 -9.02 0.70
C HIS A 10 -4.03 -8.48 2.05
N SER A 11 -3.47 -9.03 3.13
CA SER A 11 -3.68 -8.56 4.49
C SER A 11 -2.41 -8.74 5.32
N HIS A 12 -2.28 -7.95 6.38
CA HIS A 12 -1.16 -8.00 7.31
C HIS A 12 -1.68 -8.47 8.66
N GLU A 13 -1.37 -9.71 9.08
CA GLU A 13 -1.96 -10.29 10.30
C GLU A 13 -1.58 -9.55 11.58
N ASN A 14 -0.39 -8.95 11.62
CA ASN A 14 0.23 -8.46 12.85
C ASN A 14 0.41 -6.94 12.90
N GLU A 15 0.13 -6.23 11.81
CA GLU A 15 0.51 -4.83 11.64
C GLU A 15 -0.58 -4.07 10.91
N ASP A 16 -0.86 -2.86 11.39
CA ASP A 16 -1.64 -1.89 10.62
C ASP A 16 -0.74 -1.35 9.51
N GLU A 17 -1.30 -1.14 8.32
CA GLU A 17 -0.60 -0.50 7.21
C GLU A 17 -1.06 0.95 7.10
N LEU A 18 -0.12 1.87 6.92
CA LEU A 18 -0.41 3.29 6.77
C LEU A 18 0.23 3.83 5.49
N LEU A 19 -0.60 4.45 4.65
CA LEU A 19 -0.18 5.08 3.39
C LEU A 19 -0.61 6.54 3.36
N GLN A 20 0.31 7.42 2.99
CA GLN A 20 0.01 8.81 2.64
C GLN A 20 0.21 9.01 1.13
N VAL A 21 -0.79 9.58 0.46
CA VAL A 21 -0.70 9.89 -0.98
C VAL A 21 0.03 11.21 -1.15
N ILE A 22 1.17 11.15 -1.84
CA ILE A 22 2.02 12.31 -2.15
C ILE A 22 1.73 12.85 -3.54
N LYS A 23 1.24 12.00 -4.45
CA LYS A 23 0.82 12.40 -5.79
C LYS A 23 -0.21 11.44 -6.35
N GLY A 24 -1.25 11.99 -6.97
CA GLY A 24 -2.28 11.22 -7.69
C GLY A 24 -3.46 10.77 -6.81
N THR A 25 -4.24 9.80 -7.29
CA THR A 25 -5.42 9.28 -6.57
C THR A 25 -5.35 7.77 -6.35
N LEU A 26 -5.31 7.35 -5.08
CA LEU A 26 -5.35 5.95 -4.69
C LEU A 26 -6.80 5.49 -4.47
N TYR A 27 -7.13 4.31 -4.99
CA TYR A 27 -8.40 3.61 -4.72
C TYR A 27 -8.08 2.40 -3.85
N MET A 28 -8.32 2.50 -2.55
CA MET A 28 -8.13 1.39 -1.62
C MET A 28 -9.37 0.54 -1.60
N GLN A 29 -9.31 -0.65 -2.21
CA GLN A 29 -10.42 -1.59 -2.22
C GLN A 29 -10.38 -2.44 -0.96
N PHE A 30 -11.53 -2.55 -0.31
CA PHE A 30 -11.86 -3.53 0.71
C PHE A 30 -12.94 -4.47 0.14
N ARG A 31 -13.21 -5.58 0.82
CA ARG A 31 -14.21 -6.55 0.32
C ARG A 31 -15.62 -5.98 0.18
N ASP A 32 -15.96 -5.01 1.01
CA ASP A 32 -17.29 -4.41 1.12
C ASP A 32 -17.38 -2.99 0.51
N ARG A 33 -16.26 -2.31 0.29
CA ARG A 33 -16.23 -0.91 -0.15
C ARG A 33 -14.90 -0.51 -0.79
N THR A 34 -14.88 0.69 -1.37
CA THR A 34 -13.65 1.30 -1.88
C THR A 34 -13.52 2.70 -1.31
N GLU A 35 -12.38 2.97 -0.66
CA GLU A 35 -12.03 4.30 -0.19
C GLU A 35 -11.20 5.01 -1.27
N VAL A 36 -11.51 6.28 -1.54
CA VAL A 36 -10.75 7.12 -2.47
C VAL A 36 -9.86 8.04 -1.64
N VAL A 37 -8.55 7.91 -1.80
CA VAL A 37 -7.53 8.66 -1.06
C VAL A 37 -6.80 9.56 -2.04
N LYS A 38 -6.95 10.86 -1.86
CA LYS A 38 -6.40 11.90 -2.73
C LYS A 38 -5.05 12.38 -2.23
N GLU A 39 -4.35 13.13 -3.07
CA GLU A 39 -3.11 13.81 -2.73
C GLU A 39 -3.22 14.61 -1.42
N GLY A 40 -2.27 14.38 -0.51
CA GLY A 40 -2.22 14.95 0.83
C GLY A 40 -2.97 14.14 1.89
N GLU A 41 -3.85 13.22 1.49
CA GLU A 41 -4.63 12.38 2.40
C GLU A 41 -3.88 11.11 2.81
N LEU A 42 -4.35 10.50 3.89
CA LEU A 42 -3.77 9.33 4.50
C LEU A 42 -4.85 8.29 4.76
N ILE A 43 -4.49 7.02 4.60
CA ILE A 43 -5.33 5.89 4.97
C ILE A 43 -4.59 4.95 5.91
N VAL A 44 -5.31 4.42 6.88
CA VAL A 44 -4.85 3.35 7.76
C VAL A 44 -5.70 2.12 7.46
N VAL A 45 -5.04 1.03 7.09
CA VAL A 45 -5.63 -0.29 6.95
C VAL A 45 -5.37 -1.04 8.25
N PRO A 46 -6.39 -1.38 9.04
CA PRO A 46 -6.19 -2.14 10.26
C PRO A 46 -5.64 -3.55 9.97
N LYS A 47 -4.83 -4.08 10.89
CA LYS A 47 -4.30 -5.44 10.83
C LYS A 47 -5.41 -6.47 10.61
N GLY A 48 -5.10 -7.48 9.81
CA GLY A 48 -6.02 -8.56 9.42
C GLY A 48 -7.10 -8.15 8.42
N VAL A 49 -7.17 -6.89 8.01
CA VAL A 49 -8.14 -6.44 7.00
C VAL A 49 -7.56 -6.67 5.60
N GLU A 50 -8.29 -7.44 4.80
CA GLU A 50 -7.95 -7.69 3.42
C GLU A 50 -8.28 -6.49 2.53
N HIS A 51 -7.32 -6.08 1.71
CA HIS A 51 -7.41 -4.90 0.89
C HIS A 51 -6.60 -5.03 -0.41
N ASN A 52 -6.84 -4.13 -1.36
CA ASN A 52 -6.12 -4.05 -2.64
C ASN A 52 -5.93 -2.59 -3.08
N PRO A 53 -4.69 -2.07 -3.07
CA PRO A 53 -4.35 -0.76 -3.63
C PRO A 53 -4.50 -0.76 -5.15
N MET A 54 -5.32 0.15 -5.68
CA MET A 54 -5.57 0.27 -7.12
C MET A 54 -5.44 1.72 -7.61
N THR A 55 -5.03 1.86 -8.85
CA THR A 55 -4.99 3.14 -9.59
C THR A 55 -5.82 3.02 -10.86
N LYS A 56 -6.41 4.13 -11.32
CA LYS A 56 -7.23 4.15 -12.55
C LYS A 56 -6.50 4.84 -13.69
N ASN A 57 -6.94 4.57 -14.92
CA ASN A 57 -6.50 5.28 -16.14
C ASN A 57 -4.98 5.34 -16.32
N ASP A 58 -4.27 4.27 -15.94
CA ASP A 58 -2.81 4.19 -16.01
C ASP A 58 -2.06 5.29 -15.22
N GLU A 59 -2.73 5.92 -14.26
CA GLU A 59 -2.16 6.93 -13.38
C GLU A 59 -1.08 6.32 -12.47
N GLU A 60 0.09 6.96 -12.42
CA GLU A 60 1.12 6.64 -11.44
C GLU A 60 0.86 7.41 -10.15
N VAL A 61 0.59 6.68 -9.06
CA VAL A 61 0.33 7.23 -7.73
C VAL A 61 1.57 7.08 -6.86
N HIS A 62 1.97 8.14 -6.17
CA HIS A 62 3.14 8.16 -5.29
C HIS A 62 2.66 8.15 -3.86
N VAL A 63 3.19 7.23 -3.06
CA VAL A 63 2.80 7.06 -1.66
C VAL A 63 4.03 7.02 -0.75
N LEU A 64 3.92 7.60 0.44
CA LEU A 64 4.77 7.24 1.58
C LEU A 64 4.11 6.07 2.30
N LEU A 65 4.86 4.99 2.51
CA LEU A 65 4.41 3.86 3.32
C LEU A 65 5.14 3.89 4.65
N PHE A 66 4.40 3.60 5.71
CA PHE A 66 4.92 3.48 7.05
C PHE A 66 4.75 2.02 7.47
N GLU A 67 5.81 1.23 7.28
CA GLU A 67 5.88 -0.16 7.71
C GLU A 67 6.93 -0.31 8.81
N LYS A 68 6.79 -1.32 9.69
CA LYS A 68 7.88 -1.64 10.62
C LYS A 68 9.07 -2.15 9.83
N SER A 69 10.28 -1.67 10.14
CA SER A 69 11.53 -2.02 9.45
C SER A 69 11.90 -3.52 9.45
N THR A 70 11.14 -4.36 10.14
CA THR A 70 11.37 -5.81 10.28
C THR A 70 10.58 -6.66 9.29
N THR A 71 9.65 -6.08 8.54
CA THR A 71 8.69 -6.83 7.72
C THR A 71 8.89 -6.46 6.24
N ALA A 72 9.09 -7.45 5.38
CA ALA A 72 9.20 -7.21 3.94
C ALA A 72 7.84 -6.76 3.38
N HIS A 73 7.84 -5.79 2.46
CA HIS A 73 6.66 -5.20 1.78
C HIS A 73 5.70 -6.23 1.12
N THR A 74 6.07 -7.51 1.05
CA THR A 74 5.28 -8.60 0.46
C THR A 74 4.89 -9.71 1.47
N GLY A 75 5.06 -9.49 2.77
CA GLY A 75 4.82 -10.50 3.80
C GLY A 75 5.71 -11.74 3.60
N ASN A 76 5.10 -12.92 3.41
CA ASN A 76 5.81 -14.20 3.17
C ASN A 76 6.09 -14.51 1.68
N VAL A 77 5.62 -13.69 0.74
CA VAL A 77 5.75 -13.97 -0.69
C VAL A 77 6.99 -13.27 -1.24
N LYS A 78 8.01 -14.03 -1.64
CA LYS A 78 9.16 -13.44 -2.36
C LYS A 78 8.76 -13.18 -3.81
N ASN A 79 8.62 -11.91 -4.17
CA ASN A 79 8.48 -11.44 -5.55
C ASN A 79 9.72 -10.61 -5.94
N GLU A 80 10.04 -10.52 -7.23
CA GLU A 80 11.14 -9.71 -7.77
C GLU A 80 11.10 -8.24 -7.35
N LYS A 81 9.91 -7.72 -6.98
CA LYS A 81 9.72 -6.34 -6.51
C LYS A 81 9.95 -6.14 -5.00
N THR A 82 10.32 -7.18 -4.26
CA THR A 82 10.53 -7.09 -2.81
C THR A 82 11.79 -6.26 -2.50
N GLN A 83 11.64 -5.10 -1.84
CA GLN A 83 12.78 -4.34 -1.34
C GLN A 83 13.23 -4.88 0.03
N THR A 84 14.52 -5.18 0.15
CA THR A 84 15.13 -5.74 1.35
C THR A 84 16.18 -4.82 1.98
N HIS A 85 16.46 -3.68 1.35
CA HIS A 85 17.49 -2.76 1.81
C HIS A 85 16.95 -1.34 1.90
N TYR A 86 16.84 -0.84 3.13
CA TYR A 86 16.49 0.55 3.40
C TYR A 86 17.70 1.24 4.04
N PRO A 87 18.12 2.42 3.53
CA PRO A 87 19.19 3.18 4.16
C PRO A 87 18.75 3.61 5.57
N LYS A 88 19.65 3.43 6.55
CA LYS A 88 19.42 3.92 7.91
C LYS A 88 19.55 5.45 7.91
N ILE A 89 18.57 6.11 8.54
CA ILE A 89 18.54 7.56 8.79
C ILE A 89 19.45 7.86 9.99
#